data_AF-A0A957F0M8-F1
#
_entry.id   AF-A0A957F0M8-F1
#
_cell.length_a   1.000
_cell.length_b   1.000
_cell.length_c   1.000
_cell.angle_alpha   90.00
_cell.angle_beta   90.00
_cell.angle_gamma   90.00
#
_symmetry.space_group_name_H-M   'P 1'
#
loop_
_entity.id
_entity.type
_entity.pdbx_description
1 polymer ?
#
loop_
_entity_poly.entity_id
_entity_poly.type
_entity_poly.pdbx_seq_one_letter_code
_entity_poly.pdbx_strand_id
1 'polypeptide(L)'
;QISQNGETLLGEQQRLWTAWFQESALDPELGTATITAVLRSHHAQLMEWHAAVRKKVVEAGRRLERQAEAVTQMETAVSRAAASFPVGRAGRLRAAVGGYFQAAQEWYDTQLKLHVLNTQLQLWNSVATLLQSFLDMTAMLTQRLIALQARLESELPHLAQQLGSGGIATISLADEAYVAQLYAQHVPAWADVRDQVGDPLPLCRLATDALEARLLAALHDSFQMIARLTIETVLQARSSEMTPRARRQQLFRLATPSWNINRARLPEGGAHLVRLEVLGVTDEAETLFADEPMLVSTRDPHRLTALVVVAGAPQTALQQYDLFKQWLERERGRPFYVLPDFLTGANQARLAFALGSIFDLIYNQGTFFYYRPADPLAAPTLLANGLTNALQVFVSRDGLAGEVSERVEGQIAQMGLKEAIRVLTTYYSAVPNGGSRFDEQTRELKRLVRDYTEDLRRIEEFNTGLKVKG
;
A
#
# COMPACT_ATOMS: atom_id res chain seq x y z
N GLN A 1 1.88 24.56 50.26
CA GLN A 1 0.82 23.55 50.45
C GLN A 1 -0.26 23.63 49.38
N ILE A 2 -0.96 24.76 49.16
CA ILE A 2 -2.01 24.87 48.11
C ILE A 2 -1.49 24.47 46.72
N SER A 3 -0.33 25.00 46.31
CA SER A 3 0.26 24.68 45.00
C SER A 3 0.63 23.19 44.88
N GLN A 4 1.23 22.61 45.92
CA GLN A 4 1.58 21.18 45.96
C GLN A 4 0.34 20.28 45.87
N ASN A 5 -0.74 20.62 46.58
CA ASN A 5 -2.01 19.89 46.48
C ASN A 5 -2.61 20.01 45.06
N GLY A 6 -2.46 21.18 44.43
CA GLY A 6 -2.87 21.40 43.04
C GLY A 6 -2.10 20.52 42.04
N GLU A 7 -0.80 20.37 42.22
CA GLU A 7 0.05 19.48 41.40
C GLU A 7 -0.33 18.01 41.57
N THR A 8 -0.58 17.55 42.80
CA THR A 8 -1.04 16.18 43.06
C THR A 8 -2.38 15.90 42.37
N LEU A 9 -3.34 16.81 42.53
CA LEU A 9 -4.66 16.70 41.88
C LEU A 9 -4.53 16.70 40.35
N LEU A 10 -3.63 17.52 39.79
CA LEU A 10 -3.38 17.54 38.34
C LEU A 10 -2.88 16.18 37.86
N GLY A 11 -1.88 15.60 38.55
CA GLY A 11 -1.34 14.29 38.20
C GLY A 11 -2.39 13.18 38.26
N GLU A 12 -3.26 13.21 39.27
CA GLU A 12 -4.38 12.26 39.38
C GLU A 12 -5.37 12.40 38.23
N GLN A 13 -5.77 13.62 37.88
CA GLN A 13 -6.70 13.87 36.77
C GLN A 13 -6.08 13.48 35.42
N GLN A 14 -4.80 13.80 35.19
CA GLN A 14 -4.09 13.38 33.98
C GLN A 14 -4.08 11.86 33.85
N ARG A 15 -3.80 11.14 34.94
CA ARG A 15 -3.80 9.67 34.94
C ARG A 15 -5.19 9.09 34.64
N LEU A 16 -6.24 9.62 35.26
CA LEU A 16 -7.62 9.14 35.04
C LEU A 16 -8.06 9.35 33.59
N TRP A 17 -7.84 10.54 33.04
CA TRP A 17 -8.20 10.82 31.65
C TRP A 17 -7.38 10.03 30.65
N THR A 18 -6.09 9.82 30.93
CA THR A 18 -5.23 8.98 30.08
C THR A 18 -5.68 7.52 30.09
N ALA A 19 -5.98 6.95 31.27
CA ALA A 19 -6.48 5.59 31.39
C ALA A 19 -7.82 5.41 30.68
N TRP A 20 -8.78 6.32 30.92
CA TRP A 20 -10.07 6.29 30.23
C TRP A 20 -9.90 6.36 28.70
N PHE A 21 -9.02 7.22 28.21
CA PHE A 21 -8.73 7.32 26.78
C PHE A 21 -8.11 6.04 26.25
N GLN A 22 -7.15 5.45 26.96
CA GLN A 22 -6.51 4.20 26.56
C GLN A 22 -7.48 3.02 26.53
N GLU A 23 -8.47 3.03 27.41
CA GLU A 23 -9.53 2.01 27.43
C GLU A 23 -10.54 2.19 26.30
N SER A 24 -10.85 3.44 25.95
CA SER A 24 -11.94 3.76 25.03
C SER A 24 -11.48 3.96 23.58
N ALA A 25 -10.28 4.47 23.33
CA ALA A 25 -9.84 5.02 22.03
C ALA A 25 -9.98 4.07 20.83
N LEU A 26 -9.87 2.77 21.07
CA LEU A 26 -10.01 1.75 20.04
C LEU A 26 -11.22 0.84 20.25
N ASP A 27 -12.08 1.11 21.23
CA ASP A 27 -13.26 0.29 21.45
C ASP A 27 -14.24 0.43 20.27
N PRO A 28 -14.50 -0.66 19.51
CA PRO A 28 -15.39 -0.63 18.36
C PRO A 28 -16.85 -0.43 18.75
N GLU A 29 -17.25 -0.75 19.99
CA GLU A 29 -18.62 -0.53 20.47
C GLU A 29 -18.89 0.96 20.73
N LEU A 30 -17.89 1.67 21.27
CA LEU A 30 -17.99 3.11 21.46
C LEU A 30 -17.84 3.85 20.13
N GLY A 31 -16.82 3.49 19.35
CA GLY A 31 -16.45 4.19 18.12
C GLY A 31 -15.89 5.61 18.36
N THR A 32 -15.12 6.11 17.41
CA THR A 32 -14.41 7.39 17.55
C THR A 32 -15.34 8.60 17.64
N ALA A 33 -16.55 8.51 17.05
CA ALA A 33 -17.56 9.56 17.11
C ALA A 33 -18.09 9.77 18.54
N THR A 34 -18.40 8.69 19.26
CA THR A 34 -18.90 8.74 20.63
C THR A 34 -17.83 9.27 21.58
N ILE A 35 -16.59 8.79 21.45
CA ILE A 35 -15.45 9.26 22.25
C ILE A 35 -15.23 10.75 22.05
N THR A 36 -15.27 11.20 20.79
CA THR A 36 -15.15 12.63 20.45
C THR A 36 -16.29 13.45 21.06
N ALA A 37 -17.52 12.94 21.04
CA ALA A 37 -18.66 13.62 21.66
C ALA A 37 -18.51 13.74 23.18
N VAL A 38 -18.07 12.67 23.86
CA VAL A 38 -17.80 12.66 25.31
C VAL A 38 -16.70 13.67 25.66
N LEU A 39 -15.58 13.65 24.93
CA LEU A 39 -14.48 14.58 25.15
C LEU A 39 -14.89 16.04 24.91
N ARG A 40 -15.67 16.32 23.85
CA ARG A 40 -16.19 17.67 23.57
C ARG A 40 -17.11 18.17 24.66
N SER A 41 -18.01 17.31 25.16
CA SER A 41 -18.93 17.65 26.24
C SER A 41 -18.19 18.06 27.50
N HIS A 42 -17.21 17.25 27.93
CA HIS A 42 -16.39 17.55 29.11
C HIS A 42 -15.50 18.77 28.92
N HIS A 43 -14.91 18.96 27.73
CA HIS A 43 -14.14 20.15 27.42
C HIS A 43 -15.01 21.41 27.50
N ALA A 44 -16.23 21.39 26.93
CA ALA A 44 -17.16 22.52 26.99
C ALA A 44 -17.56 22.87 28.43
N GLN A 45 -17.90 21.85 29.24
CA GLN A 45 -18.23 22.03 30.66
C GLN A 45 -17.06 22.62 31.45
N LEU A 46 -15.83 22.14 31.19
CA LEU A 46 -14.63 22.66 31.84
C LEU A 46 -14.36 24.12 31.46
N MET A 47 -14.60 24.51 30.20
CA MET A 47 -14.43 25.89 29.74
C MET A 47 -15.47 26.84 30.36
N GLU A 48 -16.69 26.38 30.60
CA GLU A 48 -17.70 27.13 31.33
C GLU A 48 -17.26 27.40 32.77
N TRP A 49 -16.78 26.36 33.46
CA TRP A 49 -16.23 26.49 34.82
C TRP A 49 -15.03 27.44 34.83
N HIS A 50 -14.09 27.27 33.91
CA HIS A 50 -12.93 28.14 33.76
C HIS A 50 -13.32 29.61 33.60
N ALA A 51 -14.31 29.92 32.77
CA ALA A 51 -14.83 31.28 32.63
C ALA A 51 -15.43 31.82 33.95
N ALA A 52 -16.16 30.99 34.70
CA ALA A 52 -16.74 31.37 35.98
C ALA A 52 -15.68 31.69 37.06
N VAL A 53 -14.62 30.87 37.18
CA VAL A 53 -13.52 31.16 38.13
C VAL A 53 -12.69 32.35 37.69
N ARG A 54 -12.45 32.53 36.39
CA ARG A 54 -11.75 33.73 35.88
C ARG A 54 -12.44 35.02 36.31
N LYS A 55 -13.79 35.06 36.29
CA LYS A 55 -14.55 36.21 36.82
C LYS A 55 -14.29 36.41 38.32
N LYS A 56 -14.32 35.34 39.12
CA LYS A 56 -14.02 35.38 40.56
C LYS A 56 -12.60 35.85 40.87
N VAL A 57 -11.60 35.46 40.07
CA VAL A 57 -10.20 35.92 40.20
C VAL A 57 -10.13 37.44 40.01
N VAL A 58 -10.78 37.98 38.98
CA VAL A 58 -10.80 39.42 38.71
C VAL A 58 -11.49 40.19 39.84
N GLU A 59 -12.62 39.69 40.34
CA GLU A 59 -13.34 40.27 41.47
C GLU A 59 -12.52 40.25 42.76
N ALA A 60 -11.84 39.13 43.06
CA ALA A 60 -10.95 38.99 44.21
C ALA A 60 -9.73 39.90 44.10
N GLY A 61 -9.14 40.07 42.91
CA GLY A 61 -8.05 41.01 42.66
C GLY A 61 -8.45 42.45 42.96
N ARG A 62 -9.60 42.91 42.43
CA ARG A 62 -10.14 44.25 42.74
C ARG A 62 -10.48 44.45 44.21
N ARG A 63 -10.85 43.38 44.93
CA ARG A 63 -11.08 43.45 46.39
C ARG A 63 -9.75 43.57 47.13
N LEU A 64 -8.74 42.83 46.70
CA LEU A 64 -7.41 42.84 47.30
C LEU A 64 -6.76 44.22 47.20
N GLU A 65 -6.86 44.88 46.06
CA GLU A 65 -6.36 46.27 45.84
C GLU A 65 -7.02 47.25 46.84
N ARG A 66 -8.35 47.23 46.94
CA ARG A 66 -9.09 48.06 47.91
C ARG A 66 -8.71 47.79 49.36
N GLN A 67 -8.44 46.53 49.70
CA GLN A 67 -8.02 46.16 51.05
C GLN A 67 -6.57 46.57 51.33
N ALA A 68 -5.68 46.55 50.34
CA ALA A 68 -4.32 47.05 50.48
C ALA A 68 -4.30 48.56 50.79
N GLU A 69 -5.17 49.34 50.12
CA GLU A 69 -5.38 50.75 50.44
C GLU A 69 -5.90 50.94 51.88
N ALA A 70 -6.85 50.12 52.32
CA ALA A 70 -7.39 50.17 53.68
C ALA A 70 -6.33 49.86 54.74
N VAL A 71 -5.45 48.86 54.51
CA VAL A 71 -4.32 48.55 55.39
C VAL A 71 -3.39 49.76 55.51
N THR A 72 -3.04 50.40 54.38
CA THR A 72 -2.18 51.58 54.35
C THR A 72 -2.81 52.77 55.11
N GLN A 73 -4.12 52.97 54.95
CA GLN A 73 -4.86 54.00 55.69
C GLN A 73 -4.86 53.73 57.21
N MET A 74 -5.04 52.47 57.62
CA MET A 74 -5.01 52.08 59.03
C MET A 74 -3.61 52.18 59.64
N GLU A 75 -2.56 51.86 58.89
CA GLU A 75 -1.17 52.07 59.30
C GLU A 75 -0.88 53.57 59.55
N THR A 76 -1.39 54.43 58.66
CA THR A 76 -1.34 55.89 58.83
C THR A 76 -2.15 56.34 60.05
N ALA A 77 -3.27 55.69 60.36
CA ALA A 77 -4.09 55.98 61.54
C ALA A 77 -3.37 55.55 62.85
N VAL A 78 -2.69 54.42 62.85
CA VAL A 78 -1.84 53.97 63.98
C VAL A 78 -0.73 54.98 64.23
N SER A 79 -0.03 55.42 63.18
CA SER A 79 1.02 56.44 63.26
C SER A 79 0.52 57.77 63.84
N ARG A 80 -0.67 58.23 63.39
CA ARG A 80 -1.32 59.44 63.93
C ARG A 80 -1.77 59.28 65.38
N ALA A 81 -2.35 58.13 65.75
CA ALA A 81 -2.74 57.85 67.13
C ALA A 81 -1.52 57.82 68.06
N ALA A 82 -0.40 57.26 67.59
CA ALA A 82 0.86 57.25 68.30
C ALA A 82 1.42 58.67 68.52
N ALA A 83 1.24 59.59 67.57
CA ALA A 83 1.67 60.99 67.69
C ALA A 83 0.69 61.90 68.46
N SER A 84 -0.47 61.39 68.91
CA SER A 84 -1.52 62.20 69.55
C SER A 84 -1.24 62.56 71.02
N PHE A 85 -1.92 63.59 71.52
CA PHE A 85 -1.83 64.06 72.92
C PHE A 85 -2.04 62.93 73.95
N PRO A 86 -1.40 62.98 75.14
CA PRO A 86 -1.37 61.88 76.12
C PRO A 86 -2.76 61.46 76.63
N VAL A 87 -3.68 62.42 76.80
CA VAL A 87 -5.03 62.15 77.28
C VAL A 87 -5.83 61.42 76.20
N GLY A 88 -6.33 60.22 76.53
CA GLY A 88 -7.07 59.35 75.60
C GLY A 88 -6.22 58.64 74.54
N ARG A 89 -4.89 58.78 74.56
CA ARG A 89 -3.96 58.17 73.59
C ARG A 89 -4.08 56.65 73.55
N ALA A 90 -4.12 56.00 74.71
CA ALA A 90 -4.20 54.54 74.82
C ALA A 90 -5.47 53.98 74.14
N GLY A 91 -6.62 54.65 74.28
CA GLY A 91 -7.87 54.27 73.62
C GLY A 91 -7.79 54.43 72.09
N ARG A 92 -7.28 55.58 71.61
CA ARG A 92 -7.09 55.83 70.17
C ARG A 92 -6.12 54.85 69.53
N LEU A 93 -5.01 54.54 70.21
CA LEU A 93 -4.02 53.59 69.73
C LEU A 93 -4.59 52.17 69.67
N ARG A 94 -5.32 51.72 70.69
CA ARG A 94 -5.97 50.40 70.70
C ARG A 94 -6.98 50.27 69.56
N ALA A 95 -7.79 51.30 69.32
CA ALA A 95 -8.76 51.31 68.21
C ALA A 95 -8.07 51.27 66.84
N ALA A 96 -7.01 52.06 66.64
CA ALA A 96 -6.25 52.07 65.39
C ALA A 96 -5.53 50.74 65.12
N VAL A 97 -4.93 50.14 66.16
CA VAL A 97 -4.29 48.82 66.06
C VAL A 97 -5.31 47.71 65.78
N GLY A 98 -6.48 47.76 66.41
CA GLY A 98 -7.58 46.84 66.13
C GLY A 98 -8.06 46.93 64.68
N GLY A 99 -8.26 48.16 64.17
CA GLY A 99 -8.64 48.40 62.78
C GLY A 99 -7.56 47.94 61.78
N TYR A 100 -6.28 48.14 62.12
CA TYR A 100 -5.16 47.64 61.32
C TYR A 100 -5.15 46.11 61.23
N PHE A 101 -5.27 45.41 62.37
CA PHE A 101 -5.30 43.94 62.37
C PHE A 101 -6.49 43.38 61.60
N GLN A 102 -7.67 43.99 61.73
CA GLN A 102 -8.84 43.59 60.95
C GLN A 102 -8.60 43.78 59.44
N ALA A 103 -8.10 44.94 59.02
CA ALA A 103 -7.80 45.20 57.61
C ALA A 103 -6.73 44.24 57.07
N ALA A 104 -5.68 43.96 57.86
CA ALA A 104 -4.61 43.04 57.51
C ALA A 104 -5.12 41.59 57.39
N GLN A 105 -5.99 41.16 58.31
CA GLN A 105 -6.62 39.83 58.24
C GLN A 105 -7.50 39.69 57.00
N GLU A 106 -8.37 40.67 56.73
CA GLU A 106 -9.24 40.65 55.54
C GLU A 106 -8.46 40.66 54.23
N TRP A 107 -7.33 41.37 54.20
CA TRP A 107 -6.39 41.39 53.07
C TRP A 107 -5.73 40.02 52.88
N TYR A 108 -5.19 39.42 53.96
CA TYR A 108 -4.56 38.11 53.92
C TYR A 108 -5.54 37.01 53.50
N ASP A 109 -6.76 37.00 54.03
CA ASP A 109 -7.82 36.05 53.64
C ASP A 109 -8.15 36.17 52.14
N THR A 110 -8.15 37.40 51.60
CA THR A 110 -8.42 37.64 50.19
C THR A 110 -7.22 37.23 49.32
N GLN A 111 -5.99 37.43 49.77
CA GLN A 111 -4.80 36.88 49.11
C GLN A 111 -4.84 35.36 49.05
N LEU A 112 -5.17 34.70 50.15
CA LEU A 112 -5.25 33.25 50.21
C LEU A 112 -6.32 32.72 49.24
N LYS A 113 -7.50 33.34 49.23
CA LYS A 113 -8.58 33.02 48.28
C LYS A 113 -8.14 33.22 46.83
N LEU A 114 -7.45 34.32 46.54
CA LEU A 114 -6.94 34.60 45.20
C LEU A 114 -5.92 33.54 44.75
N HIS A 115 -5.03 33.11 45.66
CA HIS A 115 -4.07 32.03 45.39
C HIS A 115 -4.75 30.70 45.08
N VAL A 116 -5.79 30.34 45.85
CA VAL A 116 -6.62 29.15 45.58
C VAL A 116 -7.28 29.24 44.20
N LEU A 117 -7.92 30.36 43.88
CA LEU A 117 -8.60 30.56 42.60
C LEU A 117 -7.63 30.51 41.41
N ASN A 118 -6.44 31.09 41.56
CA ASN A 118 -5.39 31.02 40.53
C ASN A 118 -4.87 29.59 40.33
N THR A 119 -4.66 28.85 41.42
CA THR A 119 -4.26 27.43 41.36
C THR A 119 -5.34 26.59 40.68
N GLN A 120 -6.61 26.84 41.00
CA GLN A 120 -7.75 26.18 40.35
C GLN A 120 -7.83 26.49 38.85
N LEU A 121 -7.57 27.75 38.45
CA LEU A 121 -7.54 28.15 37.04
C LEU A 121 -6.40 27.46 36.27
N GLN A 122 -5.21 27.35 36.88
CA GLN A 122 -4.08 26.61 36.30
C GLN A 122 -4.39 25.13 36.12
N LEU A 123 -5.00 24.49 37.13
CA LEU A 123 -5.44 23.09 37.07
C LEU A 123 -6.40 22.88 35.88
N TRP A 124 -7.45 23.70 35.79
CA TRP A 124 -8.45 23.58 34.74
C TRP A 124 -7.89 23.86 33.35
N ASN A 125 -6.99 24.85 33.20
CA ASN A 125 -6.34 25.10 31.92
C ASN A 125 -5.47 23.90 31.48
N SER A 126 -4.80 23.25 32.42
CA SER A 126 -3.98 22.06 32.16
C SER A 126 -4.83 20.86 31.73
N VAL A 127 -5.96 20.61 32.42
CA VAL A 127 -6.91 19.56 32.04
C VAL A 127 -7.58 19.87 30.70
N ALA A 128 -7.93 21.14 30.44
CA ALA A 128 -8.51 21.55 29.16
C ALA A 128 -7.55 21.31 27.99
N THR A 129 -6.27 21.62 28.18
CA THR A 129 -5.20 21.36 27.20
C THR A 129 -5.05 19.85 26.95
N LEU A 130 -5.10 19.03 28.00
CA LEU A 130 -5.08 17.59 27.87
C LEU A 130 -6.28 17.06 27.07
N LEU A 131 -7.50 17.46 27.43
CA LEU A 131 -8.72 17.07 26.71
C LEU A 131 -8.70 17.50 25.25
N GLN A 132 -8.19 18.70 24.97
CA GLN A 132 -8.01 19.17 23.59
C GLN A 132 -7.02 18.28 22.83
N SER A 133 -5.91 17.90 23.45
CA SER A 133 -4.96 16.98 22.81
C SER A 133 -5.58 15.62 22.49
N PHE A 134 -6.47 15.10 23.35
CA PHE A 134 -7.23 13.89 23.05
C PHE A 134 -8.22 14.08 21.91
N LEU A 135 -8.91 15.22 21.84
CA LEU A 135 -9.78 15.55 20.71
C LEU A 135 -9.03 15.62 19.38
N ASP A 136 -7.85 16.24 19.38
CA ASP A 136 -7.03 16.34 18.18
C ASP A 136 -6.53 14.94 17.76
N MET A 137 -6.12 14.12 18.72
CA MET A 137 -5.72 12.73 18.49
C MET A 137 -6.86 11.87 17.94
N THR A 138 -8.08 11.94 18.49
CA THR A 138 -9.22 11.16 17.95
C THR A 138 -9.62 11.60 16.56
N ALA A 139 -9.60 12.92 16.30
CA ALA A 139 -9.93 13.46 14.98
C ALA A 139 -8.93 12.98 13.93
N MET A 140 -7.63 13.07 14.22
CA MET A 140 -6.58 12.56 13.33
C MET A 140 -6.70 11.06 13.11
N LEU A 141 -6.90 10.27 14.17
CA LEU A 141 -7.04 8.82 14.06
C LEU A 141 -8.25 8.46 13.19
N THR A 142 -9.38 9.14 13.38
CA THR A 142 -10.60 8.92 12.62
C THR A 142 -10.39 9.21 11.14
N GLN A 143 -9.78 10.34 10.81
CA GLN A 143 -9.47 10.69 9.42
C GLN A 143 -8.56 9.64 8.76
N ARG A 144 -7.54 9.17 9.49
CA ARG A 144 -6.64 8.12 8.99
C ARG A 144 -7.35 6.79 8.80
N LEU A 145 -8.18 6.36 9.76
CA LEU A 145 -8.96 5.13 9.65
C LEU A 145 -9.94 5.17 8.48
N ILE A 146 -10.62 6.29 8.26
CA ILE A 146 -11.50 6.48 7.09
C ILE A 146 -10.70 6.40 5.78
N ALA A 147 -9.54 7.05 5.72
CA ALA A 147 -8.68 7.00 4.53
C ALA A 147 -8.15 5.58 4.25
N LEU A 148 -7.76 4.85 5.31
CA LEU A 148 -7.33 3.46 5.23
C LEU A 148 -8.47 2.55 4.76
N GLN A 149 -9.67 2.71 5.32
CA GLN A 149 -10.84 1.97 4.89
C GLN A 149 -11.10 2.18 3.38
N ALA A 150 -11.15 3.43 2.93
CA ALA A 150 -11.39 3.75 1.52
C ALA A 150 -10.31 3.18 0.60
N ARG A 151 -9.03 3.22 1.02
CA ARG A 151 -7.92 2.63 0.28
C ARG A 151 -8.09 1.12 0.16
N LEU A 152 -8.28 0.42 1.28
CA LEU A 152 -8.44 -1.04 1.30
C LEU A 152 -9.66 -1.48 0.49
N GLU A 153 -10.78 -0.76 0.59
CA GLU A 153 -11.99 -1.01 -0.22
C GLU A 153 -11.71 -0.86 -1.73
N SER A 154 -10.85 0.09 -2.12
CA SER A 154 -10.46 0.28 -3.53
C SER A 154 -9.49 -0.79 -4.05
N GLU A 155 -8.67 -1.38 -3.17
CA GLU A 155 -7.70 -2.42 -3.52
C GLU A 155 -8.35 -3.83 -3.57
N LEU A 156 -9.44 -4.05 -2.82
CA LEU A 156 -10.16 -5.33 -2.75
C LEU A 156 -10.54 -5.92 -4.13
N PRO A 157 -11.13 -5.17 -5.08
CA PRO A 157 -11.46 -5.71 -6.40
C PRO A 157 -10.23 -6.16 -7.17
N HIS A 158 -9.11 -5.45 -7.03
CA HIS A 158 -7.86 -5.80 -7.71
C HIS A 158 -7.26 -7.09 -7.12
N LEU A 159 -7.27 -7.24 -5.78
CA LEU A 159 -6.83 -8.46 -5.11
C LEU A 159 -7.73 -9.65 -5.47
N ALA A 160 -9.06 -9.46 -5.49
CA ALA A 160 -10.01 -10.48 -5.93
C ALA A 160 -9.79 -10.86 -7.40
N GLN A 161 -9.51 -9.87 -8.26
CA GLN A 161 -9.17 -10.12 -9.65
C GLN A 161 -7.86 -10.90 -9.76
N GLN A 162 -6.82 -10.59 -8.99
CA GLN A 162 -5.57 -11.35 -8.97
C GLN A 162 -5.76 -12.81 -8.52
N LEU A 163 -6.65 -13.06 -7.56
CA LEU A 163 -7.04 -14.40 -7.12
C LEU A 163 -7.83 -15.18 -8.19
N GLY A 164 -8.58 -14.46 -9.04
CA GLY A 164 -9.36 -15.04 -10.13
C GLY A 164 -8.65 -15.08 -11.49
N SER A 165 -7.62 -14.26 -11.70
CA SER A 165 -6.91 -14.08 -12.97
C SER A 165 -5.78 -15.10 -13.13
N GLY A 166 -6.11 -16.37 -13.05
CA GLY A 166 -5.30 -17.37 -13.72
C GLY A 166 -5.71 -17.45 -15.20
N GLY A 167 -4.79 -17.80 -16.09
CA GLY A 167 -5.09 -17.94 -17.53
C GLY A 167 -6.24 -18.93 -17.82
N ILE A 168 -6.57 -19.11 -19.11
CA ILE A 168 -7.75 -19.83 -19.65
C ILE A 168 -7.99 -21.25 -19.04
N ALA A 169 -7.02 -21.86 -18.36
CA ALA A 169 -7.11 -23.17 -17.72
C ALA A 169 -6.83 -23.16 -16.20
N THR A 170 -7.18 -22.09 -15.48
CA THR A 170 -7.00 -22.01 -14.02
C THR A 170 -8.34 -22.09 -13.30
N ILE A 171 -8.39 -22.84 -12.19
CA ILE A 171 -9.52 -22.86 -11.27
C ILE A 171 -9.05 -22.24 -9.96
N SER A 172 -9.67 -21.12 -9.56
CA SER A 172 -9.51 -20.60 -8.21
C SER A 172 -10.49 -21.30 -7.27
N LEU A 173 -10.00 -21.82 -6.14
CA LEU A 173 -10.83 -22.35 -5.07
C LEU A 173 -11.16 -21.27 -4.01
N ALA A 174 -10.63 -20.06 -4.17
CA ALA A 174 -10.88 -18.92 -3.30
C ALA A 174 -11.99 -18.05 -3.90
N ASP A 175 -13.19 -18.64 -4.07
CA ASP A 175 -14.37 -17.86 -4.45
C ASP A 175 -14.89 -17.02 -3.26
N GLU A 176 -15.70 -16.02 -3.57
CA GLU A 176 -16.21 -15.06 -2.58
C GLU A 176 -16.96 -15.74 -1.42
N ALA A 177 -17.73 -16.79 -1.71
CA ALA A 177 -18.50 -17.52 -0.70
C ALA A 177 -17.57 -18.28 0.26
N TYR A 178 -16.54 -18.94 -0.26
CA TYR A 178 -15.57 -19.67 0.54
C TYR A 178 -14.67 -18.73 1.35
N VAL A 179 -14.24 -17.60 0.78
CA VAL A 179 -13.49 -16.57 1.51
C VAL A 179 -14.33 -15.99 2.65
N ALA A 180 -15.61 -15.70 2.42
CA ALA A 180 -16.52 -15.22 3.46
C ALA A 180 -16.72 -16.28 4.58
N GLN A 181 -16.79 -17.56 4.22
CA GLN A 181 -16.86 -18.64 5.19
C GLN A 181 -15.60 -18.72 6.05
N LEU A 182 -14.41 -18.67 5.44
CA LEU A 182 -13.14 -18.69 6.16
C LEU A 182 -13.00 -17.47 7.08
N TYR A 183 -13.41 -16.29 6.61
CA TYR A 183 -13.45 -15.08 7.42
C TYR A 183 -14.37 -15.26 8.63
N ALA A 184 -15.60 -15.73 8.44
CA ALA A 184 -16.54 -15.95 9.55
C ALA A 184 -16.04 -16.96 10.59
N GLN A 185 -15.25 -17.96 10.18
CA GLN A 185 -14.70 -18.98 11.06
C GLN A 185 -13.46 -18.51 11.85
N HIS A 186 -12.65 -17.61 11.27
CA HIS A 186 -11.36 -17.20 11.81
C HIS A 186 -11.27 -15.73 12.21
N VAL A 187 -12.37 -14.97 12.09
CA VAL A 187 -12.39 -13.56 12.51
C VAL A 187 -12.03 -13.46 14.00
N PRO A 188 -10.98 -12.70 14.36
CA PRO A 188 -10.60 -12.54 15.76
C PRO A 188 -11.64 -11.73 16.53
N ALA A 189 -11.75 -12.00 17.83
CA ALA A 189 -12.47 -11.08 18.71
C ALA A 189 -11.69 -9.77 18.81
N TRP A 190 -12.39 -8.64 18.98
CA TRP A 190 -11.76 -7.33 19.11
C TRP A 190 -10.75 -7.28 20.27
N ALA A 191 -11.03 -7.96 21.38
CA ALA A 191 -10.14 -8.02 22.53
C ALA A 191 -8.74 -8.53 22.15
N ASP A 192 -8.67 -9.57 21.30
CA ASP A 192 -7.40 -10.16 20.86
C ASP A 192 -6.60 -9.18 19.98
N VAL A 193 -7.30 -8.45 19.10
CA VAL A 193 -6.68 -7.43 18.24
C VAL A 193 -6.14 -6.27 19.09
N ARG A 194 -6.90 -5.82 20.09
CA ARG A 194 -6.49 -4.76 21.01
C ARG A 194 -5.20 -5.12 21.75
N ASP A 195 -5.12 -6.34 22.27
CA ASP A 195 -3.95 -6.81 23.02
C ASP A 195 -2.69 -6.85 22.14
N GLN A 196 -2.83 -7.23 20.87
CA GLN A 196 -1.70 -7.25 19.92
C GLN A 196 -1.26 -5.85 19.46
N VAL A 197 -2.22 -4.94 19.32
CA VAL A 197 -1.98 -3.56 18.92
C VAL A 197 -1.29 -2.78 20.04
N GLY A 198 -1.69 -3.00 21.30
CA GLY A 198 -1.09 -2.39 22.50
C GLY A 198 -1.65 -1.01 22.83
N ASP A 199 -0.79 -0.11 23.35
CA ASP A 199 -1.20 1.24 23.77
C ASP A 199 -1.75 2.05 22.57
N PRO A 200 -2.98 2.57 22.64
CA PRO A 200 -3.57 3.34 21.54
C PRO A 200 -2.97 4.73 21.35
N LEU A 201 -2.30 5.30 22.36
CA LEU A 201 -1.72 6.65 22.26
C LEU A 201 -0.62 6.75 21.19
N PRO A 202 0.36 5.82 21.13
CA PRO A 202 1.30 5.72 20.02
C PRO A 202 0.63 5.64 18.65
N LEU A 203 -0.45 4.88 18.51
CA LEU A 203 -1.15 4.71 17.22
C LEU A 203 -1.71 6.01 16.68
N CYS A 204 -2.26 6.86 17.56
CA CYS A 204 -2.79 8.17 17.18
C CYS A 204 -1.71 9.07 16.55
N ARG A 205 -0.43 8.77 16.77
CA ARG A 205 0.72 9.53 16.26
C ARG A 205 1.34 8.89 15.01
N LEU A 206 0.99 7.67 14.65
CA LEU A 206 1.53 6.99 13.47
C LEU A 206 1.01 7.63 12.18
N ALA A 207 1.89 7.73 11.18
CA ALA A 207 1.49 8.04 9.81
C ALA A 207 0.57 6.95 9.24
N THR A 208 -0.20 7.28 8.21
CA THR A 208 -1.21 6.40 7.62
C THR A 208 -0.64 5.02 7.23
N ASP A 209 0.48 4.96 6.51
CA ASP A 209 1.08 3.67 6.09
C ASP A 209 1.62 2.85 7.28
N ALA A 210 2.16 3.52 8.30
CA ALA A 210 2.65 2.86 9.51
C ALA A 210 1.49 2.33 10.37
N LEU A 211 0.37 3.06 10.41
CA LEU A 211 -0.85 2.62 11.06
C LEU A 211 -1.43 1.40 10.34
N GLU A 212 -1.48 1.43 9.01
CA GLU A 212 -1.90 0.29 8.17
C GLU A 212 -1.07 -0.96 8.47
N ALA A 213 0.26 -0.85 8.35
CA ALA A 213 1.16 -1.96 8.60
C ALA A 213 1.01 -2.52 10.02
N ARG A 214 0.81 -1.65 11.02
CA ARG A 214 0.62 -2.07 12.42
C ARG A 214 -0.71 -2.80 12.62
N LEU A 215 -1.80 -2.32 12.03
CA LEU A 215 -3.12 -2.94 12.10
C LEU A 215 -3.15 -4.28 11.35
N LEU A 216 -2.61 -4.32 10.13
CA LEU A 216 -2.50 -5.56 9.35
C LEU A 216 -1.62 -6.60 10.03
N ALA A 217 -0.52 -6.19 10.67
CA ALA A 217 0.32 -7.11 11.44
C ALA A 217 -0.43 -7.72 12.64
N ALA A 218 -1.24 -6.94 13.36
CA ALA A 218 -2.07 -7.46 14.44
C ALA A 218 -3.22 -8.37 13.95
N LEU A 219 -3.67 -8.20 12.71
CA LEU A 219 -4.63 -9.12 12.10
C LEU A 219 -3.94 -10.38 11.55
N HIS A 220 -2.67 -10.28 11.15
CA HIS A 220 -1.95 -11.39 10.52
C HIS A 220 -1.89 -12.63 11.40
N ASP A 221 -1.57 -12.48 12.68
CA ASP A 221 -1.47 -13.61 13.61
C ASP A 221 -2.83 -14.30 13.80
N SER A 222 -3.91 -13.51 13.80
CA SER A 222 -5.29 -14.03 13.89
C SER A 222 -5.68 -14.86 12.67
N PHE A 223 -5.20 -14.49 11.49
CA PHE A 223 -5.45 -15.20 10.24
C PHE A 223 -4.33 -16.16 9.83
N GLN A 224 -3.37 -16.43 10.72
CA GLN A 224 -2.23 -17.31 10.42
C GLN A 224 -2.68 -18.74 10.07
N MET A 225 -3.82 -19.19 10.62
CA MET A 225 -4.42 -20.47 10.26
C MET A 225 -4.86 -20.52 8.79
N ILE A 226 -5.42 -19.43 8.27
CA ILE A 226 -5.77 -19.32 6.84
C ILE A 226 -4.49 -19.33 5.99
N ALA A 227 -3.45 -18.60 6.40
CA ALA A 227 -2.18 -18.56 5.68
C ALA A 227 -1.47 -19.93 5.60
N ARG A 228 -1.75 -20.83 6.56
CA ARG A 228 -1.23 -22.20 6.59
C ARG A 228 -2.08 -23.20 5.80
N LEU A 229 -3.24 -22.80 5.27
CA LEU A 229 -4.08 -23.70 4.47
C LEU A 229 -3.34 -24.09 3.18
N THR A 230 -3.26 -25.41 2.96
CA THR A 230 -2.77 -25.95 1.70
C THR A 230 -3.94 -26.15 0.74
N ILE A 231 -3.64 -26.21 -0.56
CA ILE A 231 -4.62 -26.49 -1.61
C ILE A 231 -5.37 -27.80 -1.36
N GLU A 232 -4.68 -28.79 -0.81
CA GLU A 232 -5.26 -30.10 -0.50
C GLU A 232 -6.20 -30.02 0.72
N THR A 233 -5.83 -29.29 1.76
CA THR A 233 -6.73 -29.02 2.90
C THR A 233 -8.02 -28.33 2.44
N VAL A 234 -7.91 -27.35 1.53
CA VAL A 234 -9.07 -26.67 0.93
C VAL A 234 -9.92 -27.64 0.12
N LEU A 235 -9.31 -28.51 -0.70
CA LEU A 235 -10.03 -29.52 -1.47
C LEU A 235 -10.76 -30.53 -0.58
N GLN A 236 -10.17 -30.91 0.55
CA GLN A 236 -10.80 -31.81 1.51
C GLN A 236 -12.00 -31.14 2.19
N ALA A 237 -11.87 -29.88 2.59
CA ALA A 237 -12.97 -29.09 3.16
C ALA A 237 -14.14 -28.93 2.17
N ARG A 238 -13.84 -28.85 0.87
CA ARG A 238 -14.83 -28.72 -0.22
C ARG A 238 -15.16 -30.05 -0.91
N SER A 239 -14.90 -31.18 -0.24
CA SER A 239 -15.14 -32.52 -0.81
C SER A 239 -16.61 -32.84 -1.10
N SER A 240 -17.54 -32.14 -0.43
CA SER A 240 -18.99 -32.21 -0.67
C SER A 240 -19.41 -31.65 -2.03
N GLU A 241 -18.68 -30.65 -2.54
CA GLU A 241 -18.95 -30.09 -3.87
C GLU A 241 -18.43 -31.01 -4.97
N MET A 242 -17.20 -31.50 -4.79
CA MET A 242 -16.58 -32.41 -5.73
C MET A 242 -15.47 -33.24 -5.08
N THR A 243 -15.49 -34.54 -5.34
CA THR A 243 -14.47 -35.46 -4.84
C THR A 243 -13.10 -35.15 -5.45
N PRO A 244 -11.98 -35.49 -4.77
CA PRO A 244 -10.63 -35.29 -5.31
C PRO A 244 -10.48 -35.90 -6.71
N ARG A 245 -10.97 -37.13 -6.90
CA ARG A 245 -10.95 -37.81 -8.21
C ARG A 245 -11.70 -37.04 -9.31
N ALA A 246 -12.86 -36.48 -8.99
CA ALA A 246 -13.60 -35.66 -9.96
C ALA A 246 -12.88 -34.31 -10.23
N ARG A 247 -12.23 -33.71 -9.23
CA ARG A 247 -11.37 -32.53 -9.40
C ARG A 247 -10.17 -32.81 -10.30
N ARG A 248 -9.50 -33.96 -10.12
CA ARG A 248 -8.44 -34.44 -11.01
C ARG A 248 -8.94 -34.53 -12.45
N GLN A 249 -10.09 -35.16 -12.68
CA GLN A 249 -10.68 -35.25 -14.02
C GLN A 249 -11.02 -33.88 -14.61
N GLN A 250 -11.53 -32.95 -13.80
CA GLN A 250 -11.80 -31.58 -14.24
C GLN A 250 -10.50 -30.89 -14.66
N LEU A 251 -9.45 -30.96 -13.84
CA LEU A 251 -8.14 -30.37 -14.15
C LEU A 251 -7.56 -30.95 -15.43
N PHE A 252 -7.60 -32.27 -15.64
CA PHE A 252 -7.12 -32.87 -16.88
C PHE A 252 -8.00 -32.56 -18.09
N ARG A 253 -9.31 -32.36 -17.93
CA ARG A 253 -10.18 -31.88 -19.01
C ARG A 253 -9.83 -30.44 -19.41
N LEU A 254 -9.57 -29.57 -18.45
CA LEU A 254 -9.14 -28.19 -18.72
C LEU A 254 -7.73 -28.11 -19.29
N ALA A 255 -6.83 -28.97 -18.84
CA ALA A 255 -5.48 -29.10 -19.36
C ALA A 255 -5.41 -29.86 -20.69
N THR A 256 -6.51 -30.51 -21.11
CA THR A 256 -6.54 -31.24 -22.38
C THR A 256 -6.34 -30.21 -23.50
N PRO A 257 -5.30 -30.38 -24.34
CA PRO A 257 -5.01 -29.43 -25.40
C PRO A 257 -6.23 -29.26 -26.31
N SER A 258 -6.60 -28.03 -26.66
CA SER A 258 -7.72 -27.70 -27.55
C SER A 258 -7.49 -28.11 -29.02
N TRP A 259 -6.42 -28.86 -29.29
CA TRP A 259 -6.03 -29.26 -30.62
C TRP A 259 -6.93 -30.39 -31.11
N ASN A 260 -7.73 -30.07 -32.14
CA ASN A 260 -8.59 -31.06 -32.75
C ASN A 260 -7.73 -32.02 -33.60
N ILE A 261 -7.48 -33.22 -33.10
CA ILE A 261 -6.70 -34.25 -33.81
C ILE A 261 -7.64 -34.99 -34.79
N ASN A 262 -7.36 -34.88 -36.08
CA ASN A 262 -8.04 -35.65 -37.11
C ASN A 262 -7.54 -37.10 -37.12
N ARG A 263 -8.28 -37.98 -36.47
CA ARG A 263 -7.95 -39.41 -36.40
C ARG A 263 -7.87 -40.10 -37.77
N ALA A 264 -8.59 -39.60 -38.78
CA ALA A 264 -8.53 -40.15 -40.14
C ALA A 264 -7.20 -39.86 -40.86
N ARG A 265 -6.42 -38.90 -40.36
CA ARG A 265 -5.09 -38.55 -40.87
C ARG A 265 -3.94 -39.24 -40.10
N LEU A 266 -4.27 -40.04 -39.10
CA LEU A 266 -3.29 -40.79 -38.33
C LEU A 266 -3.02 -42.15 -38.98
N PRO A 267 -1.75 -42.58 -39.08
CA PRO A 267 -1.43 -43.96 -39.41
C PRO A 267 -2.15 -44.91 -38.45
N GLU A 268 -2.76 -45.96 -39.00
CA GLU A 268 -3.51 -46.98 -38.23
C GLU A 268 -4.60 -46.38 -37.31
N GLY A 269 -5.17 -45.22 -37.67
CA GLY A 269 -6.24 -44.57 -36.91
C GLY A 269 -5.79 -43.98 -35.56
N GLY A 270 -4.47 -43.87 -35.32
CA GLY A 270 -3.92 -43.31 -34.09
C GLY A 270 -3.55 -44.35 -33.02
N ALA A 271 -3.37 -45.62 -33.40
CA ALA A 271 -2.98 -46.70 -32.50
C ALA A 271 -1.69 -46.42 -31.69
N HIS A 272 -0.81 -45.56 -32.19
CA HIS A 272 0.44 -45.16 -31.54
C HIS A 272 0.37 -43.83 -30.78
N LEU A 273 -0.80 -43.21 -30.66
CA LEU A 273 -0.94 -42.01 -29.83
C LEU A 273 -0.82 -42.38 -28.35
N VAL A 274 0.14 -41.77 -27.67
CA VAL A 274 0.32 -41.93 -26.23
C VAL A 274 -0.15 -40.65 -25.55
N ARG A 275 -1.16 -40.77 -24.69
CA ARG A 275 -1.60 -39.68 -23.80
C ARG A 275 -0.95 -39.88 -22.44
N LEU A 276 -0.12 -38.91 -22.04
CA LEU A 276 0.49 -38.83 -20.73
C LEU A 276 -0.25 -37.77 -19.92
N GLU A 277 -0.67 -38.14 -18.71
CA GLU A 277 -1.32 -37.26 -17.75
C GLU A 277 -0.47 -37.24 -16.50
N VAL A 278 0.05 -36.07 -16.12
CA VAL A 278 0.89 -35.91 -14.93
C VAL A 278 0.23 -34.89 -14.02
N LEU A 279 0.09 -35.22 -12.74
CA LEU A 279 -0.43 -34.31 -11.73
C LEU A 279 0.71 -33.88 -10.78
N GLY A 280 1.00 -32.59 -10.81
CA GLY A 280 1.85 -31.92 -9.83
C GLY A 280 1.07 -31.66 -8.54
N VAL A 281 1.49 -32.31 -7.46
CA VAL A 281 0.95 -32.19 -6.09
C VAL A 281 2.00 -31.61 -5.15
N THR A 282 1.62 -31.20 -3.94
CA THR A 282 2.59 -30.62 -2.99
C THR A 282 3.71 -31.60 -2.65
N ASP A 283 3.32 -32.81 -2.21
CA ASP A 283 4.20 -33.93 -1.90
C ASP A 283 3.51 -35.23 -2.36
N GLU A 284 4.18 -36.02 -3.20
CA GLU A 284 3.64 -37.28 -3.71
C GLU A 284 3.50 -38.36 -2.64
N ALA A 285 4.27 -38.29 -1.56
CA ALA A 285 4.19 -39.24 -0.45
C ALA A 285 3.00 -38.94 0.47
N GLU A 286 2.58 -37.68 0.54
CA GLU A 286 1.55 -37.18 1.45
C GLU A 286 0.53 -36.34 0.68
N THR A 287 -0.29 -37.00 -0.14
CA THR A 287 -1.32 -36.34 -0.95
C THR A 287 -2.67 -37.06 -0.94
N LEU A 288 -3.74 -36.29 -1.10
CA LEU A 288 -5.11 -36.78 -1.31
C LEU A 288 -5.28 -37.59 -2.60
N PHE A 289 -4.28 -37.57 -3.49
CA PHE A 289 -4.30 -38.26 -4.78
C PHE A 289 -3.45 -39.54 -4.81
N ALA A 290 -3.02 -40.08 -3.66
CA ALA A 290 -2.03 -41.17 -3.58
C ALA A 290 -2.35 -42.43 -4.43
N ASP A 291 -3.63 -42.70 -4.68
CA ASP A 291 -4.08 -43.85 -5.49
C ASP A 291 -4.03 -43.60 -7.02
N GLU A 292 -3.64 -42.38 -7.45
CA GLU A 292 -3.65 -41.98 -8.86
C GLU A 292 -2.25 -42.16 -9.50
N PRO A 293 -2.18 -42.58 -10.77
CA PRO A 293 -0.92 -42.76 -11.47
C PRO A 293 -0.27 -41.42 -11.85
N MET A 294 1.07 -41.42 -11.97
CA MET A 294 1.88 -40.30 -12.47
C MET A 294 1.73 -38.99 -11.67
N LEU A 295 2.05 -39.06 -10.38
CA LEU A 295 2.19 -37.92 -9.48
C LEU A 295 3.63 -37.39 -9.49
N VAL A 296 3.79 -36.08 -9.31
CA VAL A 296 5.09 -35.42 -9.13
C VAL A 296 4.98 -34.38 -8.04
N SER A 297 5.94 -34.34 -7.12
CA SER A 297 6.03 -33.31 -6.10
C SER A 297 6.50 -31.95 -6.66
N THR A 298 5.67 -30.91 -6.54
CA THR A 298 6.00 -29.52 -6.92
C THR A 298 6.52 -28.69 -5.74
N ARG A 299 6.24 -29.13 -4.50
CA ARG A 299 6.51 -28.41 -3.24
C ARG A 299 5.84 -27.04 -3.13
N ASP A 300 4.84 -26.76 -3.95
CA ASP A 300 3.99 -25.58 -3.82
C ASP A 300 2.74 -25.96 -3.01
N PRO A 301 2.60 -25.48 -1.75
CA PRO A 301 1.48 -25.86 -0.90
C PRO A 301 0.15 -25.25 -1.34
N HIS A 302 0.15 -24.26 -2.24
CA HIS A 302 -1.04 -23.50 -2.61
C HIS A 302 -1.53 -23.81 -4.03
N ARG A 303 -0.89 -24.72 -4.76
CA ARG A 303 -1.24 -25.00 -6.17
C ARG A 303 -1.15 -26.47 -6.54
N LEU A 304 -2.12 -26.92 -7.33
CA LEU A 304 -2.04 -28.18 -8.07
C LEU A 304 -1.85 -27.87 -9.56
N THR A 305 -0.96 -28.61 -10.22
CA THR A 305 -0.66 -28.40 -11.64
C THR A 305 -0.97 -29.66 -12.42
N ALA A 306 -1.84 -29.59 -13.43
CA ALA A 306 -2.12 -30.72 -14.32
C ALA A 306 -1.44 -30.52 -15.67
N LEU A 307 -0.73 -31.54 -16.15
CA LEU A 307 -0.09 -31.57 -17.46
C LEU A 307 -0.65 -32.73 -18.28
N VAL A 308 -1.14 -32.42 -19.48
CA VAL A 308 -1.55 -33.42 -20.48
C VAL A 308 -0.66 -33.29 -21.70
N VAL A 309 0.01 -34.38 -22.06
CA VAL A 309 0.83 -34.48 -23.28
C VAL A 309 0.25 -35.56 -24.17
N VAL A 310 0.03 -35.24 -25.45
CA VAL A 310 -0.32 -36.24 -26.47
C VAL A 310 0.88 -36.40 -27.40
N ALA A 311 1.59 -37.51 -27.26
CA ALA A 311 2.77 -37.85 -28.04
C ALA A 311 2.43 -38.79 -29.20
N GLY A 312 3.21 -38.73 -30.28
CA GLY A 312 3.04 -39.58 -31.47
C GLY A 312 2.08 -39.04 -32.53
N ALA A 313 1.47 -37.86 -32.32
CA ALA A 313 0.66 -37.21 -33.35
C ALA A 313 1.58 -36.51 -34.38
N PRO A 314 1.56 -36.90 -35.66
CA PRO A 314 2.24 -36.13 -36.70
C PRO A 314 1.56 -34.77 -36.85
N GLN A 315 2.34 -33.75 -37.16
CA GLN A 315 1.84 -32.38 -37.38
C GLN A 315 0.66 -32.28 -38.37
N THR A 316 0.61 -33.19 -39.35
CA THR A 316 -0.45 -33.27 -40.37
C THR A 316 -1.81 -33.72 -39.82
N ALA A 317 -1.84 -34.36 -38.65
CA ALA A 317 -3.06 -34.84 -37.99
C ALA A 317 -3.73 -33.75 -37.14
N LEU A 318 -3.06 -32.63 -36.86
CA LEU A 318 -3.61 -31.51 -36.12
C LEU A 318 -4.45 -30.65 -37.09
N GLN A 319 -5.78 -30.62 -36.94
CA GLN A 319 -6.69 -29.93 -37.88
C GLN A 319 -6.41 -28.43 -38.01
N GLN A 320 -5.99 -27.82 -36.90
CA GLN A 320 -5.68 -26.41 -36.82
C GLN A 320 -4.19 -26.16 -37.04
N TYR A 321 -3.38 -27.16 -37.43
CA TYR A 321 -1.94 -26.98 -37.57
C TYR A 321 -1.59 -25.90 -38.57
N ASP A 322 -2.27 -25.81 -39.70
CA ASP A 322 -1.97 -24.77 -40.69
C ASP A 322 -2.36 -23.39 -40.19
N LEU A 323 -3.46 -23.27 -39.42
CA LEU A 323 -3.87 -22.01 -38.78
C LEU A 323 -2.92 -21.63 -37.65
N PHE A 324 -2.51 -22.59 -36.82
CA PHE A 324 -1.51 -22.40 -35.78
C PHE A 324 -0.15 -22.10 -36.39
N LYS A 325 0.26 -22.77 -37.46
CA LYS A 325 1.50 -22.51 -38.17
C LYS A 325 1.44 -21.13 -38.78
N GLN A 326 0.33 -20.72 -39.39
CA GLN A 326 0.14 -19.35 -39.87
C GLN A 326 0.11 -18.33 -38.73
N TRP A 327 -0.47 -18.67 -37.58
CA TRP A 327 -0.50 -17.81 -36.40
C TRP A 327 0.89 -17.70 -35.76
N LEU A 328 1.60 -18.81 -35.59
CA LEU A 328 3.00 -18.92 -35.20
C LEU A 328 3.92 -18.20 -36.19
N GLU A 329 3.64 -18.27 -37.49
CA GLU A 329 4.36 -17.56 -38.55
C GLU A 329 4.04 -16.07 -38.58
N ARG A 330 2.84 -15.67 -38.16
CA ARG A 330 2.44 -14.26 -37.95
C ARG A 330 3.00 -13.71 -36.64
N GLU A 331 3.11 -14.52 -35.60
CA GLU A 331 3.70 -14.19 -34.28
C GLU A 331 5.18 -14.58 -34.20
N ARG A 332 5.85 -14.82 -35.33
CA ARG A 332 7.28 -15.20 -35.39
C ARG A 332 8.13 -14.08 -34.78
N GLY A 333 8.39 -14.24 -33.48
CA GLY A 333 9.13 -13.34 -32.61
C GLY A 333 9.12 -13.79 -31.14
N ARG A 334 8.12 -14.56 -30.69
CA ARG A 334 8.07 -15.09 -29.32
C ARG A 334 7.76 -16.60 -29.28
N PRO A 335 8.64 -17.44 -28.68
CA PRO A 335 8.29 -18.80 -28.30
C PRO A 335 7.54 -18.78 -26.96
N PHE A 336 6.32 -19.32 -26.95
CA PHE A 336 5.45 -19.39 -25.77
C PHE A 336 5.86 -20.43 -24.68
N TYR A 337 7.10 -20.93 -24.66
CA TYR A 337 7.50 -22.03 -23.75
C TYR A 337 8.78 -21.80 -22.95
N VAL A 338 9.19 -20.56 -22.74
CA VAL A 338 10.44 -20.27 -22.01
C VAL A 338 10.21 -19.07 -21.08
N LEU A 339 10.62 -19.21 -19.82
CA LEU A 339 10.58 -18.12 -18.83
C LEU A 339 11.27 -16.87 -19.40
N PRO A 340 10.76 -15.66 -19.13
CA PRO A 340 11.22 -14.40 -19.74
C PRO A 340 12.75 -14.20 -19.72
N ASP A 341 13.42 -14.71 -18.68
CA ASP A 341 14.87 -14.58 -18.48
C ASP A 341 15.72 -15.41 -19.48
N PHE A 342 15.11 -16.22 -20.34
CA PHE A 342 15.79 -17.04 -21.36
C PHE A 342 15.44 -16.65 -22.81
N LEU A 343 14.70 -15.55 -23.04
CA LEU A 343 14.21 -15.13 -24.35
C LEU A 343 14.86 -13.83 -24.87
N THR A 344 16.17 -13.81 -25.05
CA THR A 344 16.79 -12.88 -26.02
C THR A 344 17.25 -13.66 -27.23
N GLY A 345 16.30 -14.01 -28.10
CA GLY A 345 16.62 -14.61 -29.40
C GLY A 345 17.40 -13.63 -30.27
N ALA A 346 18.30 -14.15 -31.11
CA ALA A 346 19.16 -13.33 -31.98
C ALA A 346 18.40 -12.32 -32.87
N ASN A 347 17.15 -12.61 -33.25
CA ASN A 347 16.31 -11.69 -34.03
C ASN A 347 15.73 -10.54 -33.20
N GLN A 348 15.46 -10.76 -31.91
CA GLN A 348 14.98 -9.71 -31.01
C GLN A 348 16.10 -8.74 -30.66
N ALA A 349 17.31 -9.26 -30.46
CA ALA A 349 18.49 -8.40 -30.30
C ALA A 349 18.85 -7.64 -31.59
N ARG A 350 18.63 -8.23 -32.78
CA ARG A 350 18.73 -7.51 -34.07
C ARG A 350 17.69 -6.41 -34.21
N LEU A 351 16.44 -6.68 -33.84
CA LEU A 351 15.38 -5.67 -33.84
C LEU A 351 15.69 -4.55 -32.84
N ALA A 352 16.09 -4.88 -31.62
CA ALA A 352 16.52 -3.91 -30.61
C ALA A 352 17.68 -3.06 -31.10
N PHE A 353 18.65 -3.65 -31.80
CA PHE A 353 19.74 -2.91 -32.43
C PHE A 353 19.24 -1.93 -33.50
N ALA A 354 18.31 -2.36 -34.36
CA ALA A 354 17.74 -1.51 -35.41
C ALA A 354 16.89 -0.38 -34.83
N LEU A 355 16.00 -0.68 -33.88
CA LEU A 355 15.18 0.32 -33.20
C LEU A 355 16.06 1.30 -32.41
N GLY A 356 17.04 0.79 -31.67
CA GLY A 356 18.04 1.61 -30.98
C GLY A 356 18.79 2.52 -31.95
N SER A 357 19.03 2.10 -33.19
CA SER A 357 19.65 2.94 -34.23
C SER A 357 18.72 4.02 -34.77
N ILE A 358 17.40 3.76 -34.85
CA ILE A 358 16.40 4.72 -35.32
C ILE A 358 16.10 5.79 -34.26
N PHE A 359 16.13 5.39 -32.99
CA PHE A 359 15.85 6.24 -31.84
C PHE A 359 17.12 6.82 -31.18
N ASP A 360 18.23 6.87 -31.93
CA ASP A 360 19.52 7.46 -31.52
C ASP A 360 20.14 6.91 -30.21
N LEU A 361 19.75 5.71 -29.78
CA LEU A 361 20.39 4.98 -28.69
C LEU A 361 21.65 4.25 -29.14
N ILE A 362 21.72 3.89 -30.43
CA ILE A 362 22.89 3.34 -31.10
C ILE A 362 23.19 4.26 -32.28
N TYR A 363 24.42 4.73 -32.40
CA TYR A 363 24.80 5.62 -33.51
C TYR A 363 26.12 5.19 -34.10
N ASN A 364 26.35 5.56 -35.36
CA ASN A 364 27.59 5.30 -36.06
C ASN A 364 28.42 6.58 -36.24
N GLN A 365 29.74 6.45 -36.11
CA GLN A 365 30.71 7.48 -36.48
C GLN A 365 31.73 6.86 -37.43
N GLY A 366 31.64 7.21 -38.71
CA GLY A 366 32.38 6.52 -39.77
C GLY A 366 31.95 5.07 -39.87
N THR A 367 32.89 4.14 -39.64
CA THR A 367 32.64 2.69 -39.69
C THR A 367 32.36 2.06 -38.32
N PHE A 368 32.45 2.82 -37.22
CA PHE A 368 32.27 2.32 -35.86
C PHE A 368 30.87 2.59 -35.31
N PHE A 369 30.32 1.64 -34.55
CA PHE A 369 29.03 1.76 -33.86
C PHE A 369 29.21 1.88 -32.35
N TYR A 370 28.43 2.77 -31.75
CA TYR A 370 28.44 3.06 -30.32
C TYR A 370 27.03 2.97 -29.73
N TYR A 371 26.94 2.46 -28.51
CA TYR A 371 25.72 2.51 -27.69
C TYR A 371 25.80 3.72 -26.74
N ARG A 372 24.69 4.45 -26.58
CA ARG A 372 24.55 5.53 -25.60
C ARG A 372 23.89 4.97 -24.33
N PRO A 373 24.60 4.89 -23.19
CA PRO A 373 24.03 4.40 -21.93
C PRO A 373 22.80 5.20 -21.46
N ALA A 374 22.05 4.64 -20.51
CA ALA A 374 20.93 5.33 -19.88
C ALA A 374 21.37 6.57 -19.09
N ASP A 375 22.55 6.50 -18.47
CA ASP A 375 23.17 7.65 -17.79
C ASP A 375 23.73 8.64 -18.83
N PRO A 376 23.22 9.89 -18.89
CA PRO A 376 23.68 10.90 -19.83
C PRO A 376 25.12 11.38 -19.57
N LEU A 377 25.69 11.10 -18.39
CA LEU A 377 27.08 11.44 -18.05
C LEU A 377 28.07 10.32 -18.40
N ALA A 378 27.58 9.12 -18.70
CA ALA A 378 28.43 8.00 -19.06
C ALA A 378 28.93 8.13 -20.51
N ALA A 379 30.20 7.80 -20.71
CA ALA A 379 30.79 7.80 -22.05
C ALA A 379 30.11 6.75 -22.96
N PRO A 380 29.94 7.04 -24.26
CA PRO A 380 29.38 6.07 -25.20
C PRO A 380 30.19 4.78 -25.26
N THR A 381 29.50 3.64 -25.24
CA THR A 381 30.15 2.33 -25.23
C THR A 381 30.37 1.85 -26.66
N LEU A 382 31.63 1.64 -27.06
CA LEU A 382 31.96 1.08 -28.36
C LEU A 382 31.40 -0.35 -28.49
N LEU A 383 30.69 -0.61 -29.58
CA LEU A 383 30.21 -1.95 -29.96
C LEU A 383 31.25 -2.64 -30.84
N ALA A 384 31.40 -2.21 -32.10
CA ALA A 384 32.49 -2.65 -32.96
C ALA A 384 32.60 -1.80 -34.24
N ASN A 385 33.62 -2.11 -35.06
CA ASN A 385 33.75 -1.63 -36.44
C ASN A 385 32.95 -2.51 -37.40
N GLY A 386 32.07 -1.91 -38.19
CA GLY A 386 31.21 -2.57 -39.16
C GLY A 386 29.94 -3.15 -38.53
N LEU A 387 28.84 -3.08 -39.29
CA LEU A 387 27.49 -3.46 -38.82
C LEU A 387 27.45 -4.89 -38.26
N THR A 388 28.05 -5.85 -38.96
CA THR A 388 28.02 -7.27 -38.57
C THR A 388 28.69 -7.50 -37.22
N ASN A 389 29.87 -6.92 -37.01
CA ASN A 389 30.62 -7.08 -35.76
C ASN A 389 29.92 -6.33 -34.63
N ALA A 390 29.38 -5.14 -34.90
CA ALA A 390 28.68 -4.35 -33.90
C ALA A 390 27.43 -5.08 -33.40
N LEU A 391 26.71 -5.71 -34.33
CA LEU A 391 25.54 -6.51 -34.03
C LEU A 391 25.93 -7.77 -33.25
N GLN A 392 26.99 -8.47 -33.62
CA GLN A 392 27.46 -9.64 -32.86
C GLN A 392 27.84 -9.26 -31.42
N VAL A 393 28.58 -8.17 -31.23
CA VAL A 393 28.95 -7.68 -29.89
C VAL A 393 27.70 -7.28 -29.10
N PHE A 394 26.75 -6.61 -29.74
CA PHE A 394 25.47 -6.23 -29.13
C PHE A 394 24.66 -7.44 -28.66
N VAL A 395 24.52 -8.47 -29.50
CA VAL A 395 23.81 -9.71 -29.14
C VAL A 395 24.52 -10.45 -28.00
N SER A 396 25.85 -10.43 -27.96
CA SER A 396 26.64 -11.15 -26.94
C SER A 396 26.69 -10.46 -25.57
N ARG A 397 26.18 -9.23 -25.45
CA ARG A 397 26.17 -8.51 -24.17
C ARG A 397 24.83 -8.74 -23.48
N ASP A 398 24.88 -9.52 -22.41
CA ASP A 398 23.72 -9.87 -21.59
C ASP A 398 22.99 -8.61 -21.10
N GLY A 399 21.66 -8.62 -21.21
CA GLY A 399 20.78 -7.53 -20.77
C GLY A 399 20.71 -6.29 -21.68
N LEU A 400 21.72 -6.04 -22.52
CA LEU A 400 21.80 -4.81 -23.33
C LEU A 400 20.66 -4.68 -24.36
N ALA A 401 20.27 -5.78 -25.00
CA ALA A 401 19.15 -5.79 -25.93
C ALA A 401 17.79 -5.53 -25.24
N GLY A 402 17.63 -5.99 -24.00
CA GLY A 402 16.45 -5.73 -23.17
C GLY A 402 16.37 -4.25 -22.79
N GLU A 403 17.45 -3.71 -22.25
CA GLU A 403 17.57 -2.28 -21.87
C GLU A 403 17.25 -1.35 -23.05
N VAL A 404 17.82 -1.62 -24.23
CA VAL A 404 17.56 -0.81 -25.43
C VAL A 404 16.09 -0.89 -25.85
N SER A 405 15.47 -2.08 -25.76
CA SER A 405 14.07 -2.25 -26.12
C SER A 405 13.14 -1.49 -25.19
N GLU A 406 13.36 -1.59 -23.87
CA GLU A 406 12.59 -0.86 -22.85
C GLU A 406 12.70 0.65 -23.02
N ARG A 407 13.91 1.16 -23.32
CA ARG A 407 14.13 2.59 -23.56
C ARG A 407 13.46 3.08 -24.83
N VAL A 408 13.46 2.28 -25.89
CA VAL A 408 12.72 2.58 -27.12
C VAL A 408 11.22 2.63 -26.84
N GLU A 409 10.66 1.65 -26.11
CA GLU A 409 9.25 1.64 -25.75
C GLU A 409 8.87 2.88 -24.91
N GLY A 410 9.73 3.28 -23.97
CA GLY A 410 9.58 4.52 -23.22
C GLY A 410 9.57 5.77 -24.11
N GLN A 411 10.45 5.86 -25.12
CA GLN A 411 10.43 6.97 -26.07
C GLN A 411 9.19 6.97 -26.96
N ILE A 412 8.74 5.81 -27.44
CA ILE A 412 7.50 5.65 -28.22
C ILE A 412 6.29 6.10 -27.40
N ALA A 413 6.23 5.74 -26.12
CA ALA A 413 5.16 6.18 -25.22
C ALA A 413 5.15 7.71 -25.05
N GLN A 414 6.32 8.36 -24.99
CA GLN A 414 6.44 9.82 -24.85
C GLN A 414 6.08 10.58 -26.12
N MET A 415 6.52 10.12 -27.30
CA MET A 415 6.21 10.80 -28.57
C MET A 415 4.81 10.46 -29.11
N GLY A 416 4.21 9.37 -28.63
CA GLY A 416 2.93 8.88 -29.07
C GLY A 416 3.03 7.95 -30.28
N LEU A 417 2.10 6.98 -30.33
CA LEU A 417 2.12 5.85 -31.25
C LEU A 417 2.11 6.26 -32.74
N LYS A 418 1.31 7.30 -33.10
CA LYS A 418 1.23 7.85 -34.46
C LYS A 418 2.57 8.35 -34.99
N GLU A 419 3.28 9.08 -34.14
CA GLU A 419 4.55 9.71 -34.49
C GLU A 419 5.67 8.67 -34.57
N ALA A 420 5.68 7.71 -33.64
CA ALA A 420 6.57 6.56 -33.71
C ALA A 420 6.39 5.75 -35.00
N ILE A 421 5.15 5.45 -35.39
CA ILE A 421 4.84 4.75 -36.65
C ILE A 421 5.36 5.53 -37.86
N ARG A 422 5.22 6.87 -37.85
CA ARG A 422 5.74 7.74 -38.93
C ARG A 422 7.25 7.60 -39.08
N VAL A 423 8.00 7.74 -37.98
CA VAL A 423 9.47 7.63 -37.95
C VAL A 423 9.93 6.27 -38.45
N LEU A 424 9.33 5.19 -37.94
CA LEU A 424 9.67 3.82 -38.34
C LEU A 424 9.34 3.56 -39.82
N THR A 425 8.21 4.08 -40.31
CA THR A 425 7.80 3.99 -41.71
C THR A 425 8.80 4.64 -42.66
N THR A 426 9.31 5.82 -42.30
CA THR A 426 10.35 6.51 -43.07
C THR A 426 11.63 5.67 -43.17
N TYR A 427 12.04 5.03 -42.08
CA TYR A 427 13.27 4.23 -42.04
C TYR A 427 13.23 3.01 -42.98
N TYR A 428 12.16 2.20 -42.92
CA TYR A 428 12.11 0.98 -43.75
C TYR A 428 11.71 1.25 -45.21
N SER A 429 11.07 2.39 -45.51
CA SER A 429 10.66 2.75 -46.88
C SER A 429 11.79 3.33 -47.73
N ALA A 430 12.93 3.69 -47.14
CA ALA A 430 14.10 4.13 -47.89
C ALA A 430 14.68 2.97 -48.73
N VAL A 431 14.78 3.13 -50.05
CA VAL A 431 15.29 2.10 -50.98
C VAL A 431 16.78 1.80 -50.70
N PRO A 432 17.20 0.52 -50.56
CA PRO A 432 18.62 0.17 -50.46
C PRO A 432 19.33 0.37 -51.80
N ASN A 433 20.33 1.26 -51.86
CA ASN A 433 21.20 1.39 -53.02
C ASN A 433 22.32 0.34 -52.95
N GLY A 434 22.22 -0.73 -53.75
CA GLY A 434 23.35 -1.64 -54.01
C GLY A 434 23.12 -3.12 -53.71
N GLY A 435 23.97 -3.97 -54.30
CA GLY A 435 23.91 -5.44 -54.26
C GLY A 435 25.13 -6.07 -53.59
N SER A 436 25.39 -5.72 -52.33
CA SER A 436 26.45 -6.24 -51.48
C SER A 436 25.90 -7.11 -50.33
N ARG A 437 26.73 -7.92 -49.67
CA ARG A 437 26.32 -8.70 -48.46
C ARG A 437 25.86 -7.82 -47.28
N PHE A 438 26.30 -6.55 -47.23
CA PHE A 438 25.80 -5.56 -46.26
C PHE A 438 24.34 -5.19 -46.53
N ASP A 439 23.89 -5.28 -47.77
CA ASP A 439 22.50 -5.01 -48.14
C ASP A 439 21.57 -6.09 -47.61
N GLU A 440 22.04 -7.34 -47.46
CA GLU A 440 21.18 -8.41 -46.92
C GLU A 440 20.89 -8.21 -45.43
N GLN A 441 21.90 -7.87 -44.63
CA GLN A 441 21.69 -7.56 -43.21
C GLN A 441 20.88 -6.27 -43.02
N THR A 442 21.12 -5.24 -43.84
CA THR A 442 20.35 -4.00 -43.78
C THR A 442 18.89 -4.22 -44.21
N ARG A 443 18.63 -5.06 -45.22
CA ARG A 443 17.29 -5.50 -45.62
C ARG A 443 16.62 -6.30 -44.52
N GLU A 444 17.35 -7.18 -43.85
CA GLU A 444 16.84 -7.95 -42.71
C GLU A 444 16.42 -7.02 -41.56
N LEU A 445 17.24 -6.05 -41.19
CA LEU A 445 16.89 -5.05 -40.16
C LEU A 445 15.68 -4.21 -40.57
N LYS A 446 15.61 -3.74 -41.82
CA LYS A 446 14.45 -3.00 -42.32
C LYS A 446 13.18 -3.83 -42.33
N ARG A 447 13.27 -5.12 -42.67
CA ARG A 447 12.13 -6.06 -42.59
C ARG A 447 11.63 -6.18 -41.15
N LEU A 448 12.53 -6.40 -40.20
CA LEU A 448 12.18 -6.50 -38.77
C LEU A 448 11.49 -5.23 -38.27
N VAL A 449 12.00 -4.05 -38.64
CA VAL A 449 11.40 -2.76 -38.27
C VAL A 449 10.02 -2.57 -38.92
N ARG A 450 9.85 -2.97 -40.18
CA ARG A 450 8.54 -2.91 -40.87
C ARG A 450 7.52 -3.79 -40.15
N ASP A 451 7.88 -5.03 -39.86
CA ASP A 451 6.96 -5.97 -39.22
C ASP A 451 6.56 -5.45 -37.83
N TYR A 452 7.51 -4.91 -37.05
CA TYR A 452 7.22 -4.22 -35.78
C TYR A 452 6.30 -2.99 -35.95
N THR A 453 6.47 -2.21 -37.02
CA THR A 453 5.64 -1.02 -37.28
C THR A 453 4.19 -1.38 -37.61
N GLU A 454 3.95 -2.47 -38.34
CA GLU A 454 2.60 -2.94 -38.64
C GLU A 454 1.88 -3.44 -37.37
N ASP A 455 2.60 -4.05 -36.44
CA ASP A 455 2.03 -4.44 -35.15
C ASP A 455 1.62 -3.21 -34.32
N LEU A 456 2.45 -2.16 -34.31
CA LEU A 456 2.09 -0.88 -33.67
C LEU A 456 0.85 -0.25 -34.30
N ARG A 457 0.68 -0.32 -35.63
CA ARG A 457 -0.54 0.19 -36.32
C ARG A 457 -1.80 -0.55 -35.89
N ARG A 458 -1.75 -1.88 -35.75
CA ARG A 458 -2.90 -2.66 -35.27
C ARG A 458 -3.33 -2.27 -33.85
N ILE A 459 -2.37 -2.01 -32.98
CA ILE A 459 -2.63 -1.53 -31.61
C ILE A 459 -3.24 -0.13 -31.65
N GLU A 460 -2.76 0.74 -32.53
CA GLU A 460 -3.33 2.08 -32.72
C GLU A 460 -4.79 2.00 -33.19
N GLU A 461 -5.07 1.22 -34.24
CA GLU A 461 -6.40 1.02 -34.82
C GLU A 461 -7.40 0.53 -33.77
N PHE A 462 -7.01 -0.45 -32.95
CA PHE A 462 -7.82 -0.96 -31.84
C PHE A 462 -8.15 0.13 -30.80
N ASN A 463 -7.16 0.94 -30.41
CA ASN A 463 -7.34 2.03 -29.44
C ASN A 463 -8.18 3.20 -29.98
N THR A 464 -8.08 3.52 -31.27
CA THR A 464 -8.99 4.48 -31.91
C THR A 464 -10.41 3.94 -32.07
N GLY A 465 -10.59 2.64 -32.33
CA GLY A 465 -11.92 2.01 -32.44
C GLY A 465 -12.72 2.01 -31.13
N LEU A 466 -12.04 1.91 -29.99
CA LEU A 466 -12.66 2.05 -28.66
C LEU A 466 -13.11 3.48 -28.35
N LYS A 467 -12.42 4.51 -28.87
CA LYS A 467 -12.79 5.92 -28.69
C LYS A 467 -13.93 6.42 -29.58
N VAL A 468 -14.35 5.65 -30.58
CA VAL A 468 -15.48 6.00 -31.49
C VAL A 468 -16.81 5.35 -31.04
N LYS A 469 -16.76 4.41 -30.09
CA LYS A 469 -17.94 3.71 -29.54
C LYS A 469 -18.25 4.01 -28.06
N GLY A 470 -17.49 4.90 -27.42
CA GLY A 470 -17.86 5.58 -26.18
C GLY A 470 -18.14 7.03 -26.49
#